data_AF-A0AAI9ZL18-F1
#
_entry.id   AF-A0AAI9ZL18-F1
#
_cell.length_a   1.000
_cell.length_b   1.000
_cell.length_c   1.000
_cell.angle_alpha   90.00
_cell.angle_beta   90.00
_cell.angle_gamma   90.00
#
_symmetry.space_group_name_H-M   'P 1'
#
loop_
_entity.id
_entity.type
_entity.pdbx_description
1 polymer ?
#
loop_
_entity_poly.entity_id
_entity_poly.type
_entity_poly.pdbx_seq_one_letter_code
_entity_poly.pdbx_strand_id
1 'polypeptide(L)'
;MRRYHDSPSVQQLQRISRPVQGNGPVESVDLIDVQCGGYTAGGISGSTPAALHATAAAGSTVTLRWTLWPDSHVGPVITYMARCPDTGCQAWQPGTSAVWFKVKEGGRTGTTNTWADTPLMVANSGYQYTIPSCLKSGYYLVRHEIIALHAAYSYPGAQFYPGCHQLQVTGSGTKTATSLVAIPGAYKSTDPGITYDAYKAQTYTIPGPTVFSC
;
A
#
# COMPACT_ATOMS: atom_id res chain seq x y z
N MET A 1 14.81 -50.62 -14.40
CA MET A 1 15.08 -49.17 -14.35
C MET A 1 13.76 -48.41 -14.44
N ARG A 2 13.22 -47.92 -13.31
CA ARG A 2 12.04 -47.04 -13.32
C ARG A 2 12.50 -45.62 -13.62
N ARG A 3 11.88 -44.98 -14.63
CA ARG A 3 12.11 -43.58 -14.98
C ARG A 3 11.65 -42.71 -13.81
N TYR A 4 12.47 -41.72 -13.45
CA TYR A 4 12.08 -40.63 -12.57
C TYR A 4 10.90 -39.89 -13.20
N HIS A 5 9.82 -39.75 -12.44
CA HIS A 5 8.77 -38.79 -12.76
C HIS A 5 9.30 -37.40 -12.44
N ASP A 6 9.51 -36.58 -13.48
CA ASP A 6 9.55 -35.13 -13.31
C ASP A 6 8.23 -34.70 -12.64
N SER A 7 8.34 -34.06 -11.48
CA SER A 7 7.20 -33.38 -10.87
C SER A 7 6.81 -32.21 -11.78
N PRO A 8 5.54 -32.08 -12.18
CA PRO A 8 5.11 -30.91 -12.95
C PRO A 8 5.31 -29.68 -12.08
N SER A 9 6.16 -28.75 -12.53
CA SER A 9 6.31 -27.44 -11.92
C SER A 9 4.92 -26.79 -11.87
N VAL A 10 4.37 -26.57 -10.68
CA VAL A 10 3.14 -25.81 -10.52
C VAL A 10 3.39 -24.42 -11.11
N GLN A 11 2.81 -24.14 -12.28
CA GLN A 11 2.94 -22.84 -12.92
C GLN A 11 2.30 -21.81 -12.00
N GLN A 12 3.14 -21.06 -11.29
CA GLN A 12 2.68 -20.02 -10.38
C GLN A 12 1.88 -18.99 -11.19
N LEU A 13 0.62 -18.78 -10.80
CA LEU A 13 -0.25 -17.82 -11.49
C LEU A 13 0.40 -16.45 -11.50
N GLN A 14 0.59 -15.89 -12.70
CA GLN A 14 1.08 -14.53 -12.87
C GLN A 14 0.04 -13.54 -12.33
N ARG A 15 0.51 -12.51 -11.61
CA ARG A 15 -0.33 -11.52 -10.92
C ARG A 15 0.05 -10.10 -11.32
N ILE A 16 -0.89 -9.18 -11.12
CA ILE A 16 -0.63 -7.73 -11.13
C ILE A 16 -0.15 -7.22 -9.77
N SER A 17 -0.46 -7.94 -8.69
CA SER A 17 -0.04 -7.61 -7.33
C SER A 17 1.26 -8.31 -6.97
N ARG A 18 2.12 -7.60 -6.24
CA ARG A 18 3.31 -8.19 -5.64
C ARG A 18 2.92 -9.20 -4.56
N PRO A 19 3.73 -10.24 -4.31
CA PRO A 19 3.43 -11.21 -3.27
C PRO A 19 3.49 -10.57 -1.88
N VAL A 20 2.57 -10.97 -1.02
CA VAL A 20 2.61 -10.74 0.43
C VAL A 20 2.72 -12.09 1.11
N GLN A 21 3.43 -12.15 2.24
CA GLN A 21 3.83 -13.39 2.90
C GLN A 21 2.71 -13.97 3.78
N GLY A 22 1.65 -13.20 4.01
CA GLY A 22 0.48 -13.58 4.79
C GLY A 22 -0.38 -12.37 5.10
N ASN A 23 -1.21 -12.49 6.13
CA ASN A 23 -2.05 -11.40 6.66
C ASN A 23 -1.45 -10.77 7.93
N GLY A 24 -0.19 -11.07 8.26
CA GLY A 24 0.50 -10.46 9.40
C GLY A 24 0.94 -9.02 9.10
N PRO A 25 1.12 -8.19 10.14
CA PRO A 25 1.54 -6.81 9.96
C PRO A 25 3.06 -6.69 9.75
N VAL A 26 3.46 -5.57 9.16
CA VAL A 26 4.78 -4.97 9.36
C VAL A 26 4.67 -4.04 10.56
N GLU A 27 5.65 -4.03 11.48
CA GLU A 27 5.55 -3.23 12.72
C GLU A 27 6.65 -2.16 12.86
N SER A 28 7.61 -2.14 11.93
CA SER A 28 8.69 -1.16 11.91
C SER A 28 8.67 -0.32 10.64
N VAL A 29 8.69 1.00 10.79
CA VAL A 29 8.72 1.96 9.67
C VAL A 29 10.07 2.02 8.96
N ASP A 30 11.12 1.46 9.57
CA ASP A 30 12.48 1.45 9.01
C ASP A 30 12.73 0.25 8.10
N LEU A 31 11.87 -0.78 8.15
CA LEU A 31 12.00 -1.97 7.31
C LEU A 31 11.48 -1.70 5.90
N ILE A 32 12.17 -2.26 4.89
CA ILE A 32 11.71 -2.21 3.50
C ILE A 32 10.34 -2.87 3.30
N ASP A 33 9.95 -3.76 4.23
CA ASP A 33 8.66 -4.43 4.28
C ASP A 33 7.47 -3.44 4.26
N VAL A 34 7.65 -2.23 4.82
CA VAL A 34 6.60 -1.20 4.83
C VAL A 34 6.26 -0.70 3.42
N GLN A 35 7.12 -0.95 2.42
CA GLN A 35 6.89 -0.52 1.04
C GLN A 35 5.79 -1.34 0.34
N CYS A 36 5.90 -2.66 0.32
CA CYS A 36 4.99 -3.51 -0.48
C CYS A 36 4.64 -4.84 0.23
N GLY A 37 4.89 -4.94 1.53
CA GLY A 37 4.88 -6.20 2.26
C GLY A 37 6.29 -6.78 2.38
N GLY A 38 6.43 -7.79 3.23
CA GLY A 38 7.65 -8.48 3.57
C GLY A 38 7.47 -9.23 4.89
N TYR A 39 8.46 -10.03 5.25
CA TYR A 39 8.55 -10.66 6.56
C TYR A 39 10.02 -10.82 6.94
N THR A 40 10.68 -9.69 7.21
CA THR A 40 12.12 -9.64 7.51
C THR A 40 12.48 -10.55 8.69
N ALA A 41 11.61 -10.63 9.71
CA ALA A 41 11.80 -11.53 10.86
C ALA A 41 11.86 -13.02 10.47
N GLY A 42 11.21 -13.43 9.37
CA GLY A 42 11.31 -14.76 8.79
C GLY A 42 12.27 -14.88 7.60
N GLY A 43 13.15 -13.89 7.40
CA GLY A 43 14.17 -13.91 6.35
C GLY A 43 13.72 -13.43 4.97
N ILE A 44 12.52 -12.86 4.84
CA ILE A 44 12.02 -12.31 3.57
C ILE A 44 11.98 -10.79 3.66
N SER A 45 13.03 -10.13 3.18
CA SER A 45 13.13 -8.67 3.15
C SER A 45 12.33 -8.10 1.99
N GLY A 46 11.24 -7.41 2.29
CA GLY A 46 10.38 -6.75 1.30
C GLY A 46 9.60 -7.71 0.41
N SER A 47 9.24 -7.22 -0.77
CA SER A 47 8.46 -7.95 -1.77
C SER A 47 9.09 -7.88 -3.17
N THR A 48 8.74 -8.82 -4.04
CA THR A 48 9.28 -8.92 -5.41
C THR A 48 8.32 -8.33 -6.46
N PRO A 49 8.82 -7.84 -7.60
CA PRO A 49 7.96 -7.37 -8.69
C PRO A 49 6.95 -8.43 -9.16
N ALA A 50 5.76 -7.96 -9.55
CA ALA A 50 4.74 -8.83 -10.14
C ALA A 50 4.95 -8.91 -11.67
N ALA A 51 4.51 -10.00 -12.29
CA ALA A 51 4.75 -10.22 -13.72
C ALA A 51 3.90 -9.33 -14.64
N LEU A 52 2.71 -8.91 -14.21
CA LEU A 52 1.71 -8.26 -15.06
C LEU A 52 1.37 -6.84 -14.61
N HIS A 53 0.68 -6.10 -15.48
CA HIS A 53 0.08 -4.79 -15.20
C HIS A 53 -1.40 -4.85 -15.54
N ALA A 54 -2.24 -4.17 -14.77
CA ALA A 54 -3.62 -3.90 -15.17
C ALA A 54 -3.67 -2.56 -15.93
N THR A 55 -4.22 -2.57 -17.14
CA THR A 55 -4.45 -1.33 -17.91
C THR A 55 -5.63 -0.56 -17.30
N ALA A 56 -5.44 0.73 -17.03
CA ALA A 56 -6.49 1.61 -16.51
C ALA A 56 -6.31 3.05 -17.02
N ALA A 57 -7.40 3.73 -17.36
CA ALA A 57 -7.32 5.13 -17.77
C ALA A 57 -7.04 6.05 -16.57
N ALA A 58 -6.22 7.08 -16.75
CA ALA A 58 -6.16 8.19 -15.81
C ALA A 58 -7.57 8.77 -15.61
N GLY A 59 -7.95 9.05 -14.37
CA GLY A 59 -9.31 9.46 -13.99
C GLY A 59 -10.28 8.30 -13.70
N SER A 60 -9.91 7.05 -14.02
CA SER A 60 -10.74 5.89 -13.68
C SER A 60 -10.63 5.50 -12.20
N THR A 61 -11.70 4.88 -11.70
CA THR A 61 -11.77 4.37 -10.33
C THR A 61 -11.30 2.92 -10.28
N VAL A 62 -10.43 2.64 -9.32
CA VAL A 62 -9.98 1.28 -8.97
C VAL A 62 -10.67 0.87 -7.67
N THR A 63 -11.22 -0.35 -7.65
CA THR A 63 -11.81 -0.95 -6.44
C THR A 63 -10.92 -2.06 -5.92
N LEU A 64 -10.49 -1.94 -4.67
CA LEU A 64 -9.75 -2.93 -3.92
C LEU A 64 -10.70 -3.65 -2.96
N ARG A 65 -10.53 -4.96 -2.82
CA ARG A 65 -11.28 -5.77 -1.85
C ARG A 65 -10.31 -6.42 -0.89
N TRP A 66 -10.38 -6.00 0.37
CA TRP A 66 -9.69 -6.65 1.46
C TRP A 66 -10.42 -7.94 1.85
N THR A 67 -9.71 -8.86 2.51
CA THR A 67 -10.38 -9.85 3.34
C THR A 67 -11.17 -9.15 4.44
N LEU A 68 -12.08 -9.86 5.11
CA LEU A 68 -12.85 -9.27 6.22
C LEU A 68 -11.90 -8.62 7.24
N TRP A 69 -12.09 -7.32 7.48
CA TRP A 69 -11.21 -6.54 8.37
C TRP A 69 -11.68 -6.67 9.83
N PRO A 70 -10.80 -6.99 10.79
CA PRO A 70 -11.19 -7.05 12.20
C PRO A 70 -11.65 -5.68 12.70
N ASP A 71 -12.74 -5.65 13.48
CA ASP A 71 -13.33 -4.41 13.99
C ASP A 71 -12.41 -3.63 14.95
N SER A 72 -11.54 -4.34 15.67
CA SER A 72 -10.55 -3.76 16.55
C SER A 72 -9.46 -2.99 15.80
N HIS A 73 -9.20 -3.29 14.53
CA HIS A 73 -8.04 -2.80 13.78
C HIS A 73 -8.20 -1.39 13.20
N VAL A 74 -8.90 -0.51 13.93
CA VAL A 74 -9.20 0.86 13.52
C VAL A 74 -7.97 1.62 13.04
N GLY A 75 -8.12 2.40 11.97
CA GLY A 75 -7.01 3.18 11.46
C GLY A 75 -7.23 3.89 10.14
N PRO A 76 -6.23 4.66 9.68
CA PRO A 76 -6.28 5.25 8.36
C PRO A 76 -6.16 4.21 7.26
N VAL A 77 -6.62 4.62 6.07
CA VAL A 77 -6.40 3.89 4.81
C VAL A 77 -5.75 4.85 3.83
N ILE A 78 -4.57 4.48 3.33
CA ILE A 78 -3.72 5.38 2.54
C ILE A 78 -3.32 4.68 1.24
N THR A 79 -3.37 5.42 0.13
CA THR A 79 -2.95 4.94 -1.18
C THR A 79 -1.93 5.89 -1.78
N TYR A 80 -0.83 5.32 -2.25
CA TYR A 80 0.25 5.99 -2.95
C TYR A 80 0.42 5.43 -4.35
N MET A 81 1.02 6.22 -5.22
CA MET A 81 1.52 5.76 -6.51
C MET A 81 2.99 6.15 -6.67
N ALA A 82 3.72 5.38 -7.47
CA ALA A 82 5.08 5.70 -7.91
C ALA A 82 5.20 5.35 -9.40
N ARG A 83 5.81 6.24 -10.19
CA ARG A 83 6.03 5.97 -11.61
C ARG A 83 7.19 4.98 -11.75
N CYS A 84 6.95 3.87 -12.44
CA CYS A 84 7.98 2.90 -12.82
C CYS A 84 8.79 3.41 -14.03
N PRO A 85 9.94 2.80 -14.37
CA PRO A 85 10.58 3.00 -15.66
C PRO A 85 9.60 2.74 -16.81
N ASP A 86 9.84 3.37 -17.97
CA ASP A 86 9.00 3.18 -19.15
C ASP A 86 9.06 1.73 -19.69
N THR A 87 10.06 0.95 -19.29
CA THR A 87 10.16 -0.51 -19.54
C THR A 87 9.21 -1.34 -18.66
N GLY A 88 8.62 -0.75 -17.62
CA GLY A 88 7.60 -1.35 -16.77
C GLY A 88 8.02 -1.64 -15.33
N CYS A 89 7.05 -2.06 -14.51
CA CYS A 89 7.23 -2.34 -13.08
C CYS A 89 7.75 -3.76 -12.78
N GLN A 90 7.67 -4.69 -13.74
CA GLN A 90 7.89 -6.13 -13.59
C GLN A 90 9.34 -6.53 -13.25
N ALA A 91 10.28 -5.59 -13.34
CA ALA A 91 11.68 -5.78 -12.96
C ALA A 91 12.22 -4.61 -12.12
N TRP A 92 11.33 -3.76 -11.59
CA TRP A 92 11.73 -2.53 -10.89
C TRP A 92 11.42 -2.62 -9.40
N GLN A 93 12.39 -2.28 -8.56
CA GLN A 93 12.21 -2.09 -7.11
C GLN A 93 12.80 -0.72 -6.74
N PRO A 94 12.01 0.21 -6.18
CA PRO A 94 12.52 1.54 -5.89
C PRO A 94 13.47 1.60 -4.69
N GLY A 95 13.49 0.58 -3.82
CA GLY A 95 14.32 0.57 -2.61
C GLY A 95 14.00 1.76 -1.72
N THR A 96 15.00 2.57 -1.37
CA THR A 96 14.86 3.79 -0.55
C THR A 96 14.75 5.07 -1.38
N SER A 97 14.51 4.97 -2.69
CA SER A 97 14.39 6.15 -3.55
C SER A 97 13.10 6.93 -3.26
N ALA A 98 13.18 8.26 -3.31
CA ALA A 98 12.00 9.12 -3.17
C ALA A 98 11.18 9.14 -4.46
N VAL A 99 10.22 8.23 -4.58
CA VAL A 99 9.41 8.01 -5.80
C VAL A 99 7.91 8.05 -5.55
N TRP A 100 7.49 8.02 -4.29
CA TRP A 100 6.09 7.83 -3.90
C TRP A 100 5.38 9.18 -3.74
N PHE A 101 4.18 9.29 -4.28
CA PHE A 101 3.26 10.39 -4.03
C PHE A 101 1.91 9.83 -3.57
N LYS A 102 1.29 10.50 -2.59
CA LYS A 102 0.02 10.09 -2.02
C LYS A 102 -1.12 10.45 -2.97
N VAL A 103 -2.04 9.54 -3.25
CA VAL A 103 -3.19 9.79 -4.16
C VAL A 103 -4.53 9.78 -3.45
N LYS A 104 -4.62 9.10 -2.30
CA LYS A 104 -5.81 9.12 -1.47
C LYS A 104 -5.44 8.82 -0.02
N GLU A 105 -6.13 9.46 0.90
CA GLU A 105 -6.09 9.12 2.31
C GLU A 105 -7.47 9.27 2.95
N GLY A 106 -7.66 8.58 4.05
CA GLY A 106 -8.69 8.85 5.03
C GLY A 106 -8.16 8.45 6.41
N GLY A 107 -8.61 9.15 7.44
CA GLY A 107 -8.23 8.91 8.83
C GLY A 107 -9.45 8.83 9.73
N ARG A 108 -9.30 9.33 10.97
CA ARG A 108 -10.40 9.44 11.93
C ARG A 108 -11.38 10.55 11.56
N THR A 109 -12.67 10.31 11.75
CA THR A 109 -13.70 11.37 11.63
C THR A 109 -13.76 12.17 12.93
N GLY A 110 -13.14 13.35 12.95
CA GLY A 110 -13.06 14.19 14.15
C GLY A 110 -12.44 13.43 15.32
N THR A 111 -13.21 13.21 16.38
CA THR A 111 -12.80 12.45 17.58
C THR A 111 -13.65 11.19 17.80
N THR A 112 -14.42 10.75 16.80
CA THR A 112 -15.32 9.58 16.91
C THR A 112 -14.56 8.26 16.78
N ASN A 113 -15.22 7.12 16.94
CA ASN A 113 -14.63 5.80 16.63
C ASN A 113 -14.81 5.39 15.16
N THR A 114 -15.14 6.33 14.28
CA THR A 114 -15.27 6.08 12.83
C THR A 114 -13.98 6.46 12.13
N TRP A 115 -13.48 5.52 11.35
CA TRP A 115 -12.20 5.57 10.66
C TRP A 115 -12.38 5.22 9.18
N ALA A 116 -11.33 5.44 8.39
CA ALA A 116 -11.38 5.16 6.96
C ALA A 116 -11.49 3.66 6.64
N ASP A 117 -11.06 2.79 7.55
CA ASP A 117 -11.17 1.34 7.44
C ASP A 117 -12.50 0.78 7.96
N THR A 118 -13.30 1.57 8.68
CA THR A 118 -14.59 1.14 9.25
C THR A 118 -15.51 0.46 8.22
N PRO A 119 -15.65 0.94 6.97
CA PRO A 119 -16.46 0.25 5.96
C PRO A 119 -15.92 -1.16 5.61
N LEU A 120 -14.61 -1.40 5.73
CA LEU A 120 -13.96 -2.68 5.40
C LEU A 120 -14.21 -3.78 6.44
N MET A 121 -14.75 -3.41 7.61
CA MET A 121 -15.19 -4.35 8.66
C MET A 121 -16.50 -5.06 8.29
N VAL A 122 -17.15 -4.64 7.20
CA VAL A 122 -18.33 -5.29 6.64
C VAL A 122 -17.89 -6.17 5.46
N ALA A 123 -18.35 -7.42 5.45
CA ALA A 123 -18.01 -8.37 4.39
C ALA A 123 -18.39 -7.84 2.99
N ASN A 124 -17.54 -8.12 2.00
CA ASN A 124 -17.68 -7.69 0.61
C ASN A 124 -17.61 -6.17 0.36
N SER A 125 -17.26 -5.37 1.36
CA SER A 125 -16.94 -3.96 1.17
C SER A 125 -15.69 -3.78 0.31
N GLY A 126 -15.70 -2.74 -0.53
CA GLY A 126 -14.56 -2.36 -1.36
C GLY A 126 -14.03 -0.98 -0.98
N TYR A 127 -12.71 -0.82 -1.01
CA TYR A 127 -12.08 0.49 -0.97
C TYR A 127 -11.87 0.99 -2.39
N GLN A 128 -12.23 2.25 -2.66
CA GLN A 128 -12.06 2.86 -3.96
C GLN A 128 -11.02 3.96 -3.93
N TYR A 129 -10.18 4.05 -4.96
CA TYR A 129 -9.41 5.26 -5.24
C TYR A 129 -9.50 5.60 -6.72
N THR A 130 -9.32 6.87 -7.06
CA THR A 130 -9.33 7.34 -8.45
C THR A 130 -7.90 7.63 -8.86
N ILE A 131 -7.47 7.12 -10.02
CA ILE A 131 -6.17 7.44 -10.60
C ILE A 131 -6.22 8.94 -10.98
N PRO A 132 -5.30 9.80 -10.53
CA PRO A 132 -5.38 11.22 -10.87
C PRO A 132 -5.38 11.43 -12.39
N SER A 133 -6.36 12.18 -12.90
CA SER A 133 -6.66 12.30 -14.34
C SER A 133 -5.55 12.98 -15.15
N CYS A 134 -4.74 13.83 -14.49
CA CYS A 134 -3.66 14.56 -15.11
C CYS A 134 -2.35 13.76 -15.22
N LEU A 135 -2.26 12.55 -14.68
CA LEU A 135 -1.01 11.76 -14.71
C LEU A 135 -0.57 11.44 -16.14
N LYS A 136 0.73 11.56 -16.39
CA LYS A 136 1.38 11.07 -17.60
C LYS A 136 1.12 9.57 -17.77
N SER A 137 0.73 9.14 -18.96
CA SER A 137 0.60 7.70 -19.28
C SER A 137 1.92 6.95 -19.05
N GLY A 138 1.83 5.66 -18.70
CA GLY A 138 2.97 4.81 -18.42
C GLY A 138 2.72 3.82 -17.30
N TYR A 139 3.79 3.20 -16.80
CA TYR A 139 3.69 2.18 -15.77
C TYR A 139 3.80 2.78 -14.37
N TYR A 140 2.91 2.35 -13.47
CA TYR A 140 2.86 2.82 -12.09
C TYR A 140 2.76 1.65 -11.13
N LEU A 141 3.51 1.74 -10.04
CA LEU A 141 3.33 0.91 -8.86
C LEU A 141 2.37 1.65 -7.93
N VAL A 142 1.31 0.99 -7.51
CA VAL A 142 0.37 1.50 -6.50
C VAL A 142 0.69 0.79 -5.20
N ARG A 143 0.84 1.54 -4.12
CA ARG A 143 0.96 1.02 -2.76
C ARG A 143 -0.30 1.41 -2.00
N HIS A 144 -0.97 0.43 -1.42
CA HIS A 144 -2.16 0.62 -0.61
C HIS A 144 -1.93 0.03 0.78
N GLU A 145 -2.40 0.71 1.82
CA GLU A 145 -2.23 0.23 3.19
C GLU A 145 -3.42 0.56 4.08
N ILE A 146 -3.58 -0.27 5.11
CA ILE A 146 -4.26 0.07 6.36
C ILE A 146 -3.19 0.12 7.45
N ILE A 147 -3.27 1.09 8.36
CA ILE A 147 -2.41 1.15 9.56
C ILE A 147 -3.31 0.92 10.78
N ALA A 148 -3.31 -0.28 11.35
CA ALA A 148 -4.12 -0.56 12.53
C ALA A 148 -3.47 0.04 13.78
N LEU A 149 -4.27 0.79 14.56
CA LEU A 149 -3.78 1.63 15.67
C LEU A 149 -4.20 1.12 17.06
N HIS A 150 -4.83 -0.06 17.15
CA HIS A 150 -5.32 -0.62 18.41
C HIS A 150 -4.23 -0.86 19.46
N ALA A 151 -2.98 -1.06 19.03
CA ALA A 151 -1.81 -1.25 19.89
C ALA A 151 -0.78 -0.10 19.76
N ALA A 152 -1.14 1.03 19.14
CA ALA A 152 -0.20 2.07 18.74
C ALA A 152 0.10 3.14 19.81
N TYR A 153 -0.30 2.93 21.08
CA TYR A 153 -0.03 3.88 22.17
C TYR A 153 1.47 4.16 22.37
N SER A 154 2.33 3.21 22.00
CA SER A 154 3.79 3.30 21.98
C SER A 154 4.34 2.75 20.66
N TYR A 155 5.60 3.05 20.35
CA TYR A 155 6.31 2.47 19.22
C TYR A 155 7.44 1.53 19.68
N PRO A 156 7.60 0.33 19.06
CA PRO A 156 6.69 -0.28 18.09
C PRO A 156 5.30 -0.57 18.67
N GLY A 157 4.29 -0.65 17.79
CA GLY A 157 2.90 -0.90 18.19
C GLY A 157 1.88 -0.69 17.07
N ALA A 158 2.09 0.30 16.21
CA ALA A 158 1.32 0.43 14.98
C ALA A 158 1.58 -0.77 14.04
N GLN A 159 0.50 -1.30 13.47
CA GLN A 159 0.53 -2.46 12.59
C GLN A 159 0.20 -2.03 11.15
N PHE A 160 1.18 -2.13 10.26
CA PHE A 160 1.06 -1.71 8.87
C PHE A 160 0.73 -2.91 7.99
N TYR A 161 -0.26 -2.76 7.13
CA TYR A 161 -0.67 -3.77 6.16
C TYR A 161 -0.48 -3.24 4.74
N PRO A 162 0.76 -3.11 4.24
CA PRO A 162 1.01 -2.64 2.89
C PRO A 162 0.83 -3.75 1.85
N GLY A 163 0.32 -3.38 0.70
CA GLY A 163 0.32 -4.22 -0.50
C GLY A 163 0.54 -3.36 -1.75
N CYS A 164 1.17 -3.95 -2.76
CA CYS A 164 1.44 -3.26 -4.02
C CYS A 164 0.84 -3.97 -5.23
N HIS A 165 0.31 -3.19 -6.18
CA HIS A 165 -0.14 -3.67 -7.48
C HIS A 165 0.31 -2.75 -8.61
N GLN A 166 0.43 -3.33 -9.80
CA GLN A 166 1.06 -2.70 -10.95
C GLN A 166 -0.01 -2.31 -11.98
N LEU A 167 0.06 -1.06 -12.43
CA LEU A 167 -0.84 -0.50 -13.42
C LEU A 167 -0.07 -0.07 -14.67
N GLN A 168 -0.74 -0.15 -15.81
CA GLN A 168 -0.40 0.59 -17.03
C GLN A 168 -1.45 1.69 -17.19
N VAL A 169 -1.09 2.91 -16.80
CA VAL A 169 -1.98 4.07 -16.87
C VAL A 169 -2.00 4.61 -18.30
N THR A 170 -3.19 4.75 -18.87
CA THR A 170 -3.44 5.32 -20.20
C THR A 170 -4.11 6.70 -20.10
N GLY A 171 -4.16 7.44 -21.20
CA GLY A 171 -4.79 8.77 -21.27
C GLY A 171 -3.86 9.85 -21.80
N SER A 172 -4.34 11.10 -21.79
CA SER A 172 -3.66 12.28 -22.34
C SER A 172 -3.03 13.19 -21.27
N GLY A 173 -3.07 12.79 -20.00
CA GLY A 173 -2.41 13.51 -18.92
C GLY A 173 -0.90 13.65 -19.19
N THR A 174 -0.30 14.70 -18.64
CA THR A 174 1.11 15.05 -18.87
C THR A 174 1.88 15.31 -17.57
N LYS A 175 1.19 15.33 -16.43
CA LYS A 175 1.79 15.67 -15.14
C LYS A 175 2.60 14.49 -14.61
N THR A 176 3.79 14.80 -14.11
CA THR A 176 4.56 13.94 -13.22
C THR A 176 4.42 14.50 -11.82
N ALA A 177 4.12 13.66 -10.84
CA ALA A 177 3.97 14.11 -9.46
C ALA A 177 5.27 14.72 -8.92
N THR A 178 5.11 15.75 -8.09
CA THR A 178 6.20 16.41 -7.34
C THR A 178 6.07 16.09 -5.85
N SER A 179 7.05 16.50 -5.04
CA SER A 179 7.07 16.26 -3.58
C SER A 179 7.05 14.76 -3.22
N LEU A 180 7.92 14.00 -3.89
CA LEU A 180 8.04 12.56 -3.72
C LEU A 180 8.71 12.21 -2.39
N VAL A 181 8.28 11.11 -1.79
CA VAL A 181 8.86 10.56 -0.55
C VAL A 181 9.41 9.16 -0.79
N ALA A 182 10.37 8.77 0.05
CA ALA A 182 10.87 7.39 0.11
C ALA A 182 10.02 6.57 1.06
N ILE A 183 9.80 5.29 0.77
CA ILE A 183 9.16 4.35 1.69
C ILE A 183 10.05 3.11 1.71
N PRO A 184 10.80 2.80 2.79
CA PRO A 184 10.83 3.48 4.10
C PRO A 184 11.42 4.90 4.04
N GLY A 185 11.08 5.72 5.05
CA GLY A 185 11.53 7.13 5.19
C GLY A 185 10.39 8.16 5.29
N ALA A 186 9.25 7.89 4.68
CA ALA A 186 8.06 8.78 4.72
C ALA A 186 7.39 8.81 6.10
N TYR A 187 7.58 7.76 6.89
CA TYR A 187 7.01 7.60 8.24
C TYR A 187 8.13 7.60 9.27
N LYS A 188 7.86 8.20 10.41
CA LYS A 188 8.72 8.18 11.59
C LYS A 188 7.97 7.57 12.76
N SER A 189 8.69 6.88 13.63
CA SER A 189 8.12 6.36 14.89
C SER A 189 7.47 7.47 15.74
N THR A 190 8.01 8.69 15.66
CA THR A 190 7.52 9.87 16.39
C THR A 190 6.37 10.60 15.69
N ASP A 191 5.94 10.18 14.50
CA ASP A 191 4.81 10.84 13.84
C ASP A 191 3.54 10.64 14.70
N PRO A 192 2.73 11.69 14.91
CA PRO A 192 1.54 11.61 15.76
C PRO A 192 0.46 10.68 15.23
N GLY A 193 0.54 10.30 13.94
CA GLY A 193 -0.31 9.29 13.33
C GLY A 193 0.20 7.85 13.47
N ILE A 194 1.41 7.66 13.98
CA ILE A 194 2.09 6.36 14.12
C ILE A 194 2.16 5.95 15.59
N THR A 195 2.64 6.84 16.48
CA THR A 195 2.47 6.67 17.93
C THR A 195 1.20 7.41 18.34
N TYR A 196 0.11 6.69 18.53
CA TYR A 196 -1.24 7.22 18.71
C TYR A 196 -2.10 6.37 19.64
N ASP A 197 -2.80 7.01 20.57
CA ASP A 197 -3.77 6.36 21.45
C ASP A 197 -5.18 6.45 20.84
N ALA A 198 -5.59 5.38 20.15
CA ALA A 198 -6.88 5.32 19.45
C ALA A 198 -8.10 5.37 20.37
N TYR A 199 -7.92 5.09 21.67
CA TYR A 199 -9.01 5.02 22.65
C TYR A 199 -9.34 6.38 23.29
N LYS A 200 -8.48 7.39 23.12
CA LYS A 200 -8.77 8.77 23.52
C LYS A 200 -9.63 9.46 22.47
N ALA A 201 -10.55 10.32 22.91
CA ALA A 201 -11.31 11.21 22.05
C ALA A 201 -10.42 12.38 21.58
N GLN A 202 -9.61 12.14 20.55
CA GLN A 202 -8.67 13.12 20.00
C GLN A 202 -8.68 13.07 18.47
N THR A 203 -8.26 14.14 17.82
CA THR A 203 -8.12 14.18 16.37
C THR A 203 -6.98 13.27 15.91
N TYR A 204 -6.91 13.00 14.61
CA TYR A 204 -5.88 12.15 14.02
C TYR A 204 -5.20 12.86 12.85
N THR A 205 -3.87 12.90 12.87
CA THR A 205 -3.06 13.40 11.76
C THR A 205 -2.54 12.22 10.95
N ILE A 206 -2.97 12.12 9.69
CA ILE A 206 -2.56 11.03 8.80
C ILE A 206 -1.06 11.17 8.48
N PRO A 207 -0.26 10.10 8.57
CA PRO A 207 1.18 10.15 8.31
C PRO A 207 1.51 10.32 6.81
N GLY A 208 2.73 10.75 6.52
CA GLY A 208 3.25 10.94 5.16
C GLY A 208 2.94 12.30 4.51
N PRO A 209 3.26 12.49 3.21
CA PRO A 209 3.09 13.76 2.52
C PRO A 209 1.62 14.12 2.28
N THR A 210 1.33 15.34 1.84
CA THR A 210 -0.01 15.74 1.39
C THR A 210 -0.46 14.94 0.16
N VAL A 211 -1.78 14.82 -0.04
CA VAL A 211 -2.35 14.20 -1.25
C VAL A 211 -1.96 15.01 -2.49
N PHE A 212 -1.47 14.33 -3.53
CA PHE A 212 -1.24 14.90 -4.85
C PHE A 212 -2.57 15.26 -5.50
N SER A 213 -2.67 16.49 -5.99
CA SER A 213 -3.80 16.96 -6.78
C SER A 213 -3.35 17.32 -8.19
N CYS A 214 -4.25 17.06 -9.13
CA CYS A 214 -4.31 17.86 -10.35
C CYS A 214 -4.79 19.28 -9.95
#